data_AF-A0A1T5BJZ9-F1
#
_entry.id   AF-A0A1T5BJZ9-F1
#
_cell.length_a   1.000
_cell.length_b   1.000
_cell.length_c   1.000
_cell.angle_alpha   90.00
_cell.angle_beta   90.00
_cell.angle_gamma   90.00
#
_symmetry.space_group_name_H-M   'P 1'
#
loop_
_entity.id
_entity.type
_entity.pdbx_description
1 polymer ?
#
loop_
_entity_poly.entity_id
_entity_poly.type
_entity_poly.pdbx_seq_one_letter_code
_entity_poly.pdbx_strand_id
1 'polypeptide(L)' 'MCKAVEEWRQEERDEGREEGRMEGEDKLARLINALIESGRNNDIAKVSTDKEYRAHLYDEFNIT' A
#
# COMPACT_ATOMS: atom_id res chain seq x y z
N MET A 1 -28.46 7.64 20.45
CA MET A 1 -27.91 6.67 19.47
C MET A 1 -27.72 5.35 20.19
N CYS A 2 -28.14 4.22 19.61
CA CYS A 2 -27.93 2.90 20.24
C CYS A 2 -26.46 2.51 20.12
N LYS A 3 -25.88 1.94 21.19
CA LYS A 3 -24.49 1.44 21.23
C LYS A 3 -24.14 0.53 20.06
N ALA A 4 -25.08 -0.32 19.64
CA ALA A 4 -24.91 -1.19 18.48
C ALA A 4 -24.57 -0.43 17.18
N VAL A 5 -25.11 0.78 16.97
CA VAL A 5 -24.81 1.59 15.77
C VAL A 5 -23.40 2.20 15.84
N GLU A 6 -22.91 2.50 17.04
CA GLU A 6 -21.55 3.02 17.25
C GLU A 6 -20.50 1.92 17.08
N GLU A 7 -20.78 0.72 17.59
CA GLU A 7 -19.93 -0.47 17.44
C GLU A 7 -19.80 -0.86 15.96
N TRP A 8 -20.91 -0.98 15.22
CA TRP A 8 -20.89 -1.32 13.80
C TRP A 8 -20.10 -0.30 12.97
N ARG A 9 -20.26 1.00 13.26
CA ARG A 9 -19.52 2.06 12.56
C ARG A 9 -18.02 2.02 12.87
N GLN A 10 -17.66 1.52 14.04
CA GLN A 10 -16.26 1.39 14.44
C GLN A 10 -15.63 0.17 13.77
N GLU A 11 -16.34 -0.96 13.72
CA GLU A 11 -15.94 -2.16 12.97
C GLU A 11 -15.71 -1.84 11.49
N GLU A 12 -16.65 -1.18 10.81
CA GLU A 12 -16.47 -0.79 9.40
C GLU A 12 -15.22 0.08 9.16
N ARG A 13 -14.89 0.96 10.11
CA ARG A 13 -13.69 1.81 10.01
C ARG A 13 -12.41 1.02 10.22
N ASP A 14 -12.44 0.06 11.14
CA ASP A 14 -11.28 -0.76 11.46
C ASP A 14 -11.01 -1.77 10.33
N GLU A 15 -12.06 -2.35 9.75
CA GLU A 15 -11.98 -3.17 8.53
C GLU A 15 -11.38 -2.39 7.36
N GLY A 16 -11.90 -1.19 7.06
CA GLY A 16 -11.36 -0.38 5.95
C GLY A 16 -9.91 0.07 6.16
N ARG A 17 -9.46 0.20 7.41
CA ARG A 17 -8.03 0.46 7.72
C ARG A 17 -7.18 -0.77 7.48
N GLU A 18 -7.66 -1.94 7.87
CA GLU A 18 -6.94 -3.19 7.68
C GLU A 18 -6.84 -3.57 6.20
N GLU A 19 -7.93 -3.40 5.44
CA GLU A 19 -7.91 -3.53 3.97
C GLU A 19 -6.91 -2.58 3.33
N GLY A 20 -6.93 -1.28 3.70
CA GLY A 20 -5.97 -0.31 3.19
C GLY A 20 -4.51 -0.64 3.55
N ARG A 21 -4.27 -1.26 4.71
CA ARG A 21 -2.94 -1.73 5.11
C ARG A 21 -2.50 -2.91 4.25
N MET A 22 -3.37 -3.91 4.07
CA MET A 22 -3.09 -5.08 3.23
C MET A 22 -2.82 -4.68 1.77
N GLU A 23 -3.65 -3.80 1.19
CA GLU A 23 -3.44 -3.31 -0.17
C GLU A 23 -2.11 -2.55 -0.30
N GLY A 24 -1.76 -1.74 0.70
CA GLY A 24 -0.49 -1.02 0.73
C GLY A 24 0.73 -1.95 0.77
N GLU A 25 0.65 -3.02 1.55
CA GLU A 25 1.69 -4.06 1.64
C GLU A 25 1.82 -4.84 0.34
N ASP A 26 0.70 -5.23 -0.27
CA ASP A 26 0.69 -6.01 -1.51
C ASP A 26 1.25 -5.19 -2.69
N LYS A 27 0.87 -3.91 -2.79
CA LYS A 27 1.41 -2.98 -3.79
C LYS A 27 2.93 -2.80 -3.64
N LEU A 28 3.40 -2.59 -2.41
CA LEU A 28 4.83 -2.41 -2.16
C LEU A 28 5.63 -3.68 -2.48
N ALA A 29 5.10 -4.87 -2.13
CA ALA A 29 5.74 -6.13 -2.45
C ALA A 29 5.87 -6.34 -3.97
N ARG A 30 4.79 -6.06 -4.74
CA ARG A 30 4.82 -6.11 -6.20
C ARG A 30 5.85 -5.16 -6.79
N LEU A 31 5.94 -3.94 -6.26
CA LEU A 31 6.91 -2.94 -6.72
C LEU A 31 8.34 -3.40 -6.45
N ILE A 32 8.62 -3.94 -5.25
CA ILE A 32 9.95 -4.45 -4.91
C ILE A 32 10.34 -5.59 -5.86
N ASN A 33 9.43 -6.53 -6.13
CA ASN A 33 9.69 -7.63 -7.07
C ASN A 33 9.98 -7.10 -8.48
N ALA A 34 9.19 -6.14 -8.98
CA ALA A 34 9.40 -5.54 -10.29
C ALA A 34 10.75 -4.78 -10.39
N LEU A 35 11.18 -4.12 -9.31
CA LEU A 35 12.49 -3.48 -9.22
C LEU A 35 13.64 -4.51 -9.24
N ILE A 36 13.46 -5.66 -8.57
CA ILE A 36 14.44 -6.74 -8.57
C ILE A 36 14.56 -7.35 -9.96
N GLU A 37 13.44 -7.65 -10.61
CA GLU A 37 13.40 -8.22 -11.97
C GLU A 37 14.00 -7.27 -13.02
N SER A 38 13.79 -5.96 -12.86
CA SER A 38 14.39 -4.93 -13.74
C SER A 38 15.85 -4.59 -13.40
N GLY A 39 16.44 -5.22 -12.37
CA GLY A 39 17.81 -4.97 -11.93
C GLY A 39 18.02 -3.62 -11.21
N ARG A 40 16.93 -2.91 -10.89
CA ARG A 40 16.91 -1.59 -10.22
C ARG A 40 16.97 -1.73 -8.69
N ASN A 41 17.82 -2.62 -8.17
CA ASN A 41 17.92 -2.91 -6.74
C ASN A 41 18.30 -1.68 -5.90
N ASN A 42 19.02 -0.71 -6.47
CA ASN A 42 19.37 0.54 -5.79
C ASN A 42 18.14 1.41 -5.48
N ASP A 43 17.06 1.25 -6.24
CA ASP A 43 15.84 2.04 -6.07
C ASP A 43 14.95 1.51 -4.93
N ILE A 44 15.19 0.28 -4.44
CA ILE A 44 14.43 -0.35 -3.35
C ILE A 44 14.48 0.50 -2.06
N ALA A 45 15.66 1.02 -1.71
CA ALA A 45 15.80 1.88 -0.53
C ALA A 45 15.11 3.25 -0.72
N LYS A 46 15.04 3.72 -1.96
CA LYS A 46 14.40 5.00 -2.29
C LYS A 46 12.88 4.86 -2.25
N VAL A 47 12.30 3.79 -2.78
CA VAL A 47 10.85 3.58 -2.75
C VAL A 47 10.28 3.35 -1.36
N SER A 48 11.08 2.89 -0.40
CA SER A 48 10.61 2.71 0.98
C SER A 48 10.48 4.04 1.73
N THR A 49 11.29 5.04 1.38
CA THR A 49 11.39 6.33 2.08
C THR A 49 10.71 7.48 1.34
N ASP A 50 10.81 7.51 0.01
CA ASP A 50 10.28 8.55 -0.85
C ASP A 50 8.92 8.14 -1.44
N LYS A 51 7.86 8.79 -0.94
CA LYS A 51 6.47 8.51 -1.34
C LYS A 51 6.17 8.96 -2.77
N GLU A 52 6.72 10.09 -3.21
CA GLU A 52 6.49 10.63 -4.55
C GLU A 52 7.19 9.76 -5.58
N TYR A 53 8.43 9.37 -5.30
CA TYR A 53 9.16 8.44 -6.15
C TYR A 53 8.49 7.07 -6.22
N ARG A 54 7.96 6.56 -5.10
CA ARG A 54 7.17 5.33 -5.07
C ARG A 54 5.91 5.45 -5.93
N ALA A 55 5.20 6.57 -5.89
CA ALA A 55 4.01 6.79 -6.71
C ALA A 55 4.35 6.77 -8.21
N HIS A 56 5.43 7.45 -8.62
CA HIS A 56 5.90 7.40 -10.01
C HIS A 56 6.23 5.97 -10.48
N LEU A 57 6.82 5.15 -9.61
CA LEU A 57 7.12 3.77 -9.95
C LEU A 57 5.89 2.85 -9.94
N TYR A 58 4.88 3.13 -9.12
CA TYR A 58 3.60 2.44 -9.25
C TYR A 58 2.97 2.68 -10.62
N ASP A 59 3.03 3.91 -11.14
CA ASP A 59 2.57 4.21 -12.49
C ASP A 59 3.45 3.53 -13.56
N GLU A 60 4.78 3.55 -13.41
CA GLU A 60 5.73 2.93 -14.36
C GLU A 60 5.53 1.41 -14.48
N PHE A 61 5.27 0.73 -13.36
CA PHE A 61 5.05 -0.72 -13.32
C PHE A 61 3.56 -1.12 -13.38
N ASN A 62 2.65 -0.16 -13.63
CA ASN A 62 1.20 -0.40 -13.69
C ASN A 62 0.63 -1.10 -12.43
N ILE A 63 1.15 -0.78 -11.24
CA ILE A 63 0.69 -1.32 -9.97
C ILE A 63 -0.43 -0.42 -9.44
N THR A 64 -1.68 -0.86 -9.61
CA THR A 64 -2.89 -0.12 -9.20
C THR A 64 -3.46 -0.62 -7.88
#